data_AF-A0A2V8NRI1-F1
#
_entry.id   AF-A0A2V8NRI1-F1
#
_cell.length_a   1.000
_cell.length_b   1.000
_cell.length_c   1.000
_cell.angle_alpha   90.00
_cell.angle_beta   90.00
_cell.angle_gamma   90.00
#
_symmetry.space_group_name_H-M   'P 1'
#
loop_
_entity.id
_entity.type
_entity.pdbx_description
1 polymer ?
#
loop_
_entity_poly.entity_id
_entity_poly.type
_entity_poly.pdbx_seq_one_letter_code
_entity_poly.pdbx_strand_id
1 'polypeptide(L)'
;MKRFLIYTLALLILFSAASISQTVRAQQASATSNSAKPADIDKIIRAFAAKETQFRRALNEYAFKRDAAIQILGLGGQIAGEYHRVSEFTFDSSGNRYEKILFFPMPTYAGVTPEDIEDLGGINPFALEASKIDQYNLTYVGKEKIDELDLYIFDVAPKVMPDPKKTKERFFAGRIWVDDRDLQIVKSRGKGVPETKDNKFPTVETYREQIDGRYWFPTYSYADDTLTFGSGEVIHIRLRVTYTNFVKGHATVTITEVGADDKDANPNTNTAPKPTPTTVPVSTQTDEPLTGGVINNRAIEMPQPIYPDAAKQKNIKGTVKVDVVIDEKGNVISARATDGPKELREAAVEAAKKARFNPARLHGALIKQTGTLVYKFE
;
A
#
# COMPACT_ATOMS: atom_id res chain seq x y z
N MET A 1 83.53 -27.98 -21.92
CA MET A 1 83.34 -29.10 -20.95
C MET A 1 81.86 -29.10 -20.55
N LYS A 2 81.12 -30.20 -20.32
CA LYS A 2 81.23 -31.66 -20.56
C LYS A 2 79.75 -32.17 -20.46
N ARG A 3 79.21 -33.14 -21.20
CA ARG A 3 79.59 -33.84 -22.45
C ARG A 3 78.31 -34.63 -22.91
N PHE A 4 77.87 -34.51 -24.17
CA PHE A 4 76.80 -35.33 -24.82
C PHE A 4 75.34 -35.15 -24.29
N LEU A 5 74.22 -35.20 -25.03
CA LEU A 5 73.79 -35.66 -26.38
C LEU A 5 72.96 -36.98 -26.38
N ILE A 6 71.70 -36.89 -26.87
CA ILE A 6 70.85 -37.91 -27.55
C ILE A 6 69.86 -38.86 -26.76
N TYR A 7 68.56 -38.66 -27.05
CA TYR A 7 67.41 -39.58 -27.35
C TYR A 7 66.69 -40.49 -26.32
N THR A 8 65.34 -40.37 -26.36
CA THR A 8 64.24 -41.37 -26.28
C THR A 8 64.24 -42.52 -25.26
N LEU A 9 63.12 -42.69 -24.52
CA LEU A 9 62.07 -43.72 -24.80
C LEU A 9 60.83 -43.50 -23.88
N ALA A 10 59.69 -44.07 -24.25
CA ALA A 10 58.43 -43.99 -23.51
C ALA A 10 58.33 -45.00 -22.34
N LEU A 11 57.48 -44.70 -21.34
CA LEU A 11 56.80 -45.73 -20.56
C LEU A 11 55.41 -45.26 -20.11
N LEU A 12 54.42 -46.15 -20.25
CA LEU A 12 53.01 -45.95 -19.94
C LEU A 12 52.71 -46.66 -18.61
N ILE A 13 52.14 -45.97 -17.62
CA ILE A 13 51.60 -46.60 -16.41
C ILE A 13 50.23 -45.99 -16.09
N LEU A 14 49.17 -46.78 -16.22
CA LEU A 14 47.85 -46.44 -15.67
C LEU A 14 47.85 -46.68 -14.16
N PHE A 15 47.27 -45.75 -13.40
CA PHE A 15 46.79 -46.01 -12.05
C PHE A 15 45.29 -45.73 -12.00
N SER A 16 44.51 -46.78 -11.77
CA SER A 16 43.08 -46.69 -11.46
C SER A 16 42.90 -46.69 -9.94
N ALA A 17 42.15 -45.71 -9.42
CA ALA A 17 41.67 -45.70 -8.05
C ALA A 17 40.18 -45.34 -8.08
N ALA A 18 39.35 -46.20 -7.49
CA ALA A 18 37.89 -46.06 -7.53
C ALA A 18 37.40 -45.11 -6.42
N SER A 19 36.55 -44.15 -6.79
CA SER A 19 35.87 -43.27 -5.83
C SER A 19 34.52 -43.86 -5.43
N ILE A 20 34.29 -43.98 -4.12
CA ILE A 20 33.04 -44.48 -3.54
C ILE A 20 31.98 -43.37 -3.58
N SER A 21 30.98 -43.49 -4.45
CA SER A 21 29.84 -42.57 -4.49
C SER A 21 28.85 -42.89 -3.37
N GLN A 22 28.78 -42.03 -2.35
CA GLN A 22 27.72 -42.09 -1.34
C GLN A 22 26.40 -41.58 -1.93
N THR A 23 25.36 -42.41 -1.88
CA THR A 23 24.02 -42.07 -2.35
C THR A 23 23.24 -41.29 -1.28
N VAL A 24 23.28 -39.96 -1.36
CA VAL A 24 22.32 -39.12 -0.63
C VAL A 24 20.94 -39.34 -1.24
N ARG A 25 20.08 -40.04 -0.50
CA ARG A 25 18.69 -40.32 -0.92
C ARG A 25 17.84 -39.07 -0.73
N ALA A 26 17.91 -38.15 -1.69
CA ALA A 26 17.01 -37.01 -1.75
C ALA A 26 15.55 -37.50 -1.83
N GLN A 27 14.73 -37.10 -0.86
CA GLN A 27 13.33 -37.48 -0.80
C GLN A 27 12.55 -36.68 -1.85
N GLN A 28 12.39 -37.25 -3.04
CA GLN A 28 11.57 -36.66 -4.10
C GLN A 28 10.12 -36.55 -3.63
N ALA A 29 9.68 -35.33 -3.37
CA ALA A 29 8.26 -35.02 -3.37
C ALA A 29 7.73 -35.26 -4.79
N SER A 30 6.83 -36.23 -4.94
CA SER A 30 6.27 -36.62 -6.23
C SER A 30 5.34 -35.54 -6.77
N ALA A 31 5.87 -34.60 -7.54
CA ALA A 31 5.08 -33.67 -8.32
C ALA A 31 4.37 -34.42 -9.45
N THR A 32 3.07 -34.71 -9.27
CA THR A 32 2.25 -35.44 -10.25
C THR A 32 2.08 -34.62 -11.53
N SER A 33 2.86 -34.94 -12.57
CA SER A 33 2.96 -34.13 -13.79
C SER A 33 1.77 -34.32 -14.74
N ASN A 34 0.58 -33.86 -14.34
CA ASN A 34 -0.51 -33.57 -15.28
C ASN A 34 -0.20 -32.24 -16.00
N SER A 35 0.59 -32.31 -17.07
CA SER A 35 0.89 -31.16 -17.92
C SER A 35 -0.34 -30.74 -18.74
N ALA A 36 -0.99 -29.65 -18.33
CA ALA A 36 -2.06 -29.05 -19.11
C ALA A 36 -1.53 -28.56 -20.47
N LYS A 37 -2.36 -28.64 -21.51
CA LYS A 37 -1.97 -28.22 -22.87
C LYS A 37 -1.85 -26.68 -22.94
N PRO A 38 -0.99 -26.11 -23.80
CA PRO A 38 -0.82 -24.65 -23.91
C PRO A 38 -2.14 -23.89 -24.12
N ALA A 39 -3.03 -24.39 -24.99
CA ALA A 39 -4.32 -23.77 -25.24
C ALA A 39 -5.30 -23.83 -24.05
N ASP A 40 -5.06 -24.70 -23.06
CA ASP A 40 -5.83 -24.75 -21.81
C ASP A 40 -5.22 -23.82 -20.74
N ILE A 41 -3.88 -23.71 -20.72
CA ILE A 41 -3.17 -22.68 -19.93
C ILE A 41 -3.62 -21.27 -20.33
N ASP A 42 -3.72 -20.96 -21.62
CA ASP A 42 -4.20 -19.64 -22.09
C ASP A 42 -5.65 -19.36 -21.68
N LYS A 43 -6.49 -20.40 -21.48
CA LYS A 43 -7.85 -20.23 -20.96
C LYS A 43 -7.82 -19.94 -19.45
N ILE A 44 -7.01 -20.68 -18.69
CA ILE A 44 -6.81 -20.47 -17.25
C ILE A 44 -6.32 -19.03 -16.98
N ILE A 45 -5.32 -18.55 -17.73
CA ILE A 45 -4.78 -17.19 -17.60
C ILE A 45 -5.87 -16.13 -17.84
N ARG A 46 -6.66 -16.27 -18.91
CA ARG A 46 -7.77 -15.35 -19.19
C ARG A 46 -8.88 -15.42 -18.13
N ALA A 47 -9.16 -16.60 -17.59
CA ALA A 47 -10.17 -16.79 -16.55
C ALA A 47 -9.77 -16.08 -15.24
N PHE A 48 -8.55 -16.30 -14.73
CA PHE A 48 -8.14 -15.65 -13.49
C PHE A 48 -7.91 -14.13 -13.66
N ALA A 49 -7.47 -13.66 -14.83
CA ALA A 49 -7.40 -12.23 -15.11
C ALA A 49 -8.78 -11.55 -15.13
N ALA A 50 -9.81 -12.24 -15.64
CA ALA A 50 -11.19 -11.78 -15.54
C ALA A 50 -11.68 -11.75 -14.08
N LYS A 51 -11.30 -12.75 -13.26
CA LYS A 51 -11.58 -12.75 -11.82
C LYS A 51 -10.90 -11.60 -11.07
N GLU A 52 -9.64 -11.27 -11.37
CA GLU A 52 -8.97 -10.08 -10.80
C GLU A 52 -9.69 -8.77 -11.18
N THR A 53 -10.25 -8.69 -12.39
CA THR A 53 -11.09 -7.54 -12.80
C THR A 53 -12.37 -7.46 -11.97
N GLN A 54 -13.06 -8.60 -11.80
CA GLN A 54 -14.28 -8.70 -11.00
C GLN A 54 -14.00 -8.35 -9.53
N PHE A 55 -12.91 -8.87 -8.97
CA PHE A 55 -12.44 -8.59 -7.63
C PHE A 55 -12.15 -7.10 -7.42
N ARG A 56 -11.43 -6.43 -8.33
CA ARG A 56 -11.15 -4.99 -8.20
C ARG A 56 -12.41 -4.13 -8.25
N ARG A 57 -13.42 -4.52 -9.03
CA ARG A 57 -14.74 -3.86 -9.02
C ARG A 57 -15.47 -4.10 -7.69
N ALA A 58 -15.41 -5.33 -7.18
CA ALA A 58 -16.02 -5.68 -5.90
C ALA A 58 -15.36 -4.91 -4.74
N LEU A 59 -14.04 -4.76 -4.71
CA LEU A 59 -13.30 -4.02 -3.68
C LEU A 59 -13.81 -2.58 -3.51
N ASN A 60 -14.25 -1.92 -4.58
CA ASN A 60 -14.85 -0.59 -4.52
C ASN A 60 -16.19 -0.54 -3.74
N GLU A 61 -16.83 -1.69 -3.49
CA GLU A 61 -18.05 -1.80 -2.65
C GLU A 61 -17.73 -2.00 -1.16
N TYR A 62 -16.46 -2.08 -0.75
CA TYR A 62 -16.05 -2.37 0.64
C TYR A 62 -15.29 -1.21 1.28
N ALA A 63 -15.64 -0.90 2.51
CA ALA A 63 -14.74 -0.27 3.46
C ALA A 63 -13.82 -1.35 4.07
N PHE A 64 -12.55 -1.04 4.33
CA PHE A 64 -11.64 -1.94 5.05
C PHE A 64 -10.54 -1.19 5.80
N LYS A 65 -10.03 -1.78 6.88
CA LYS A 65 -8.87 -1.30 7.64
C LYS A 65 -7.59 -1.99 7.14
N ARG A 66 -6.54 -1.22 6.84
CA ARG A 66 -5.17 -1.70 6.63
C ARG A 66 -4.30 -1.28 7.80
N ASP A 67 -3.61 -2.23 8.40
CA ASP A 67 -2.57 -2.00 9.42
C ASP A 67 -1.23 -2.42 8.82
N ALA A 68 -0.35 -1.46 8.51
CA ALA A 68 0.90 -1.67 7.79
C ALA A 68 2.11 -1.24 8.63
N ALA A 69 2.96 -2.20 8.99
CA ALA A 69 4.21 -1.99 9.69
C ALA A 69 5.40 -2.40 8.79
N ILE A 70 6.39 -1.52 8.69
CA ILE A 70 7.68 -1.76 8.03
C ILE A 70 8.77 -1.49 9.06
N GLN A 71 9.55 -2.51 9.38
CA GLN A 71 10.60 -2.50 10.40
C GLN A 71 11.95 -2.75 9.75
N ILE A 72 12.96 -1.98 10.14
CA ILE A 72 14.37 -2.28 9.87
C ILE A 72 14.93 -3.00 11.09
N LEU A 73 15.56 -4.15 10.87
CA LEU A 73 16.11 -4.99 11.92
C LEU A 73 17.62 -4.74 12.06
N GLY A 74 18.06 -4.52 13.30
CA GLY A 74 19.47 -4.37 13.64
C GLY A 74 20.16 -5.71 13.92
N LEU A 75 21.46 -5.64 14.20
CA LEU A 75 22.30 -6.77 14.62
C LEU A 75 21.73 -7.45 15.87
N GLY A 76 21.08 -8.61 15.69
CA GLY A 76 20.40 -9.34 16.77
C GLY A 76 18.86 -9.42 16.62
N GLY A 77 18.28 -8.78 15.61
CA GLY A 77 16.84 -8.87 15.30
C GLY A 77 15.96 -7.85 16.04
N GLN A 78 16.54 -6.95 16.84
CA GLN A 78 15.85 -5.80 17.41
C GLN A 78 15.40 -4.82 16.32
N ILE A 79 14.29 -4.13 16.55
CA ILE A 79 13.79 -3.08 15.66
C ILE A 79 14.70 -1.86 15.80
N ALA A 80 15.47 -1.56 14.75
CA ALA A 80 16.34 -0.39 14.66
C ALA A 80 15.60 0.85 14.13
N GLY A 81 14.49 0.66 13.42
CA GLY A 81 13.59 1.72 12.99
C GLY A 81 12.28 1.16 12.45
N GLU A 82 11.22 1.95 12.53
CA GLU A 82 9.86 1.53 12.18
C GLU A 82 9.09 2.65 11.46
N TYR A 83 8.29 2.24 10.49
CA TYR A 83 7.14 2.96 9.94
C TYR A 83 5.90 2.14 10.26
N HIS A 84 4.94 2.69 10.99
CA HIS A 84 3.68 2.01 11.29
C HIS A 84 2.51 2.93 10.96
N ARG A 85 1.64 2.51 10.03
CA ARG A 85 0.46 3.27 9.62
C ARG A 85 -0.78 2.39 9.57
N VAL A 86 -1.79 2.81 10.31
CA VAL A 86 -3.11 2.21 10.31
C VAL A 86 -4.07 3.18 9.61
N SER A 87 -4.71 2.70 8.56
CA SER A 87 -5.65 3.47 7.75
C SER A 87 -6.95 2.72 7.55
N GLU A 88 -8.06 3.45 7.47
CA GLU A 88 -9.34 3.00 6.96
C GLU A 88 -9.47 3.46 5.50
N PHE A 89 -9.87 2.54 4.63
CA PHE A 89 -10.04 2.75 3.21
C PHE A 89 -11.50 2.65 2.82
N THR A 90 -11.94 3.59 1.98
CA THR A 90 -13.25 3.59 1.33
C THR A 90 -13.07 3.99 -0.14
N PHE A 91 -14.12 3.79 -0.94
CA PHE A 91 -14.12 4.18 -2.36
C PHE A 91 -15.39 4.95 -2.69
N ASP A 92 -15.28 5.92 -3.60
CA ASP A 92 -16.46 6.56 -4.21
C ASP A 92 -17.04 5.71 -5.36
N SER A 93 -18.14 6.20 -5.93
CA SER A 93 -18.82 5.59 -7.08
C SER A 93 -17.99 5.58 -8.38
N SER A 94 -16.87 6.33 -8.43
CA SER A 94 -15.92 6.32 -9.56
C SER A 94 -14.76 5.35 -9.32
N GLY A 95 -14.66 4.74 -8.13
CA GLY A 95 -13.53 3.90 -7.71
C GLY A 95 -12.32 4.67 -7.20
N ASN A 96 -12.44 5.98 -6.94
CA ASN A 96 -11.37 6.72 -6.29
C ASN A 96 -11.26 6.28 -4.82
N ARG A 97 -10.04 5.94 -4.40
CA ARG A 97 -9.75 5.47 -3.05
C ARG A 97 -9.53 6.64 -2.09
N TYR A 98 -10.29 6.67 -1.00
CA TYR A 98 -10.10 7.56 0.13
C TYR A 98 -9.37 6.81 1.25
N GLU A 99 -8.45 7.49 1.95
CA GLU A 99 -7.65 6.93 3.03
C GLU A 99 -7.75 7.82 4.27
N LYS A 100 -8.43 7.33 5.31
CA LYS A 100 -8.52 7.97 6.62
C LYS A 100 -7.44 7.39 7.53
N ILE A 101 -6.46 8.19 7.91
CA ILE A 101 -5.42 7.76 8.85
C ILE A 101 -6.03 7.63 10.24
N LEU A 102 -5.96 6.44 10.82
CA LEU A 102 -6.41 6.15 12.20
C LEU A 102 -5.24 6.21 13.19
N PHE A 103 -4.06 5.77 12.78
CA PHE A 103 -2.84 5.82 13.58
C PHE A 103 -1.62 5.97 12.68
N PHE A 104 -0.76 6.95 12.97
CA PHE A 104 0.53 7.15 12.31
C PHE A 104 1.47 7.91 13.25
N PRO A 105 2.18 7.23 14.17
CA PRO A 105 3.20 7.84 15.02
C PRO A 105 4.35 8.38 14.17
N MET A 106 5.19 9.24 14.76
CA MET A 106 6.41 9.71 14.10
C MET A 106 7.30 8.50 13.77
N PRO A 107 7.61 8.22 12.49
CA PRO A 107 8.37 7.04 12.12
C PRO A 107 9.82 7.20 12.57
N THR A 108 10.38 6.16 13.17
CA THR A 108 11.81 6.09 13.51
C THR A 108 12.66 5.65 12.32
N TYR A 109 12.04 5.11 11.27
CA TYR A 109 12.66 4.90 9.96
C TYR A 109 11.99 5.79 8.89
N ALA A 110 12.73 6.79 8.40
CA ALA A 110 12.27 7.73 7.37
C ALA A 110 12.55 7.27 5.92
N GLY A 111 13.14 6.08 5.72
CA GLY A 111 13.54 5.57 4.41
C GLY A 111 12.44 4.88 3.60
N VAL A 112 11.17 4.92 4.05
CA VAL A 112 10.03 4.40 3.28
C VAL A 112 9.72 5.36 2.14
N THR A 113 9.83 4.87 0.90
CA THR A 113 9.70 5.67 -0.33
C THR A 113 8.23 5.81 -0.76
N PRO A 114 7.89 6.81 -1.61
CA PRO A 114 6.56 6.89 -2.22
C PRO A 114 6.16 5.60 -2.96
N GLU A 115 7.12 4.94 -3.59
CA GLU A 115 6.97 3.66 -4.28
C GLU A 115 6.59 2.52 -3.32
N ASP A 116 7.14 2.48 -2.09
CA ASP A 116 6.73 1.51 -1.06
C ASP A 116 5.26 1.73 -0.66
N ILE A 117 4.83 2.99 -0.52
CA ILE A 117 3.45 3.34 -0.18
C ILE A 117 2.49 2.98 -1.32
N GLU A 118 2.93 3.09 -2.58
CA GLU A 118 2.20 2.62 -3.76
C GLU A 118 2.06 1.08 -3.73
N ASP A 119 3.15 0.35 -3.48
CA ASP A 119 3.15 -1.12 -3.41
C ASP A 119 2.24 -1.66 -2.31
N LEU A 120 2.26 -1.06 -1.11
CA LEU A 120 1.34 -1.37 0.00
C LEU A 120 -0.15 -1.22 -0.38
N GLY A 121 -0.46 -0.43 -1.41
CA GLY A 121 -1.82 -0.17 -1.87
C GLY A 121 -2.13 -0.72 -3.27
N GLY A 122 -1.19 -1.45 -3.88
CA GLY A 122 -1.25 -1.84 -5.29
C GLY A 122 -0.62 -3.23 -5.51
N ILE A 123 0.70 -3.28 -5.65
CA ILE A 123 1.41 -4.50 -6.04
C ILE A 123 1.33 -5.58 -4.96
N ASN A 124 1.56 -5.25 -3.69
CA ASN A 124 1.57 -6.23 -2.60
C ASN A 124 0.22 -6.96 -2.41
N PRO A 125 -0.94 -6.25 -2.28
CA PRO A 125 -2.24 -6.92 -2.13
C PRO A 125 -2.75 -7.64 -3.38
N PHE A 126 -2.42 -7.13 -4.58
CA PHE A 126 -3.10 -7.57 -5.81
C PHE A 126 -2.24 -8.38 -6.78
N ALA A 127 -0.91 -8.23 -6.76
CA ALA A 127 0.05 -8.74 -7.75
C ALA A 127 -0.24 -8.27 -9.20
N LEU A 128 -1.37 -8.64 -9.78
CA LEU A 128 -1.75 -8.30 -11.15
C LEU A 128 -2.72 -7.12 -11.22
N GLU A 129 -2.52 -6.27 -12.23
CA GLU A 129 -3.52 -5.32 -12.69
C GLU A 129 -4.13 -5.86 -14.00
N ALA A 130 -5.43 -6.13 -14.03
CA ALA A 130 -6.03 -6.87 -15.14
C ALA A 130 -6.02 -6.08 -16.48
N SER A 131 -6.02 -4.75 -16.41
CA SER A 131 -5.77 -3.80 -17.50
C SER A 131 -4.38 -3.94 -18.15
N LYS A 132 -3.42 -4.56 -17.45
CA LYS A 132 -2.03 -4.74 -17.88
C LYS A 132 -1.66 -6.22 -18.09
N ILE A 133 -2.63 -7.13 -18.08
CA ILE A 133 -2.36 -8.58 -18.16
C ILE A 133 -1.60 -8.97 -19.43
N ASP A 134 -1.86 -8.26 -20.53
CA ASP A 134 -1.19 -8.41 -21.83
C ASP A 134 0.27 -7.91 -21.83
N GLN A 135 0.66 -7.13 -20.83
CA GLN A 135 2.02 -6.64 -20.61
C GLN A 135 2.86 -7.59 -19.73
N TYR A 136 2.26 -8.63 -19.15
CA TYR A 136 2.96 -9.67 -18.38
C TYR A 136 3.24 -10.92 -19.22
N ASN A 137 4.39 -11.55 -18.97
CA ASN A 137 4.63 -12.94 -19.29
C ASN A 137 4.22 -13.80 -18.08
N LEU A 138 3.29 -14.75 -18.29
CA LEU A 138 2.81 -15.67 -17.26
C LEU A 138 3.19 -17.10 -17.65
N THR A 139 4.25 -17.62 -17.04
CA THR A 139 4.78 -18.95 -17.32
C THR A 139 4.16 -19.97 -16.36
N TYR A 140 3.44 -20.96 -16.87
CA TYR A 140 2.94 -22.07 -16.07
C TYR A 140 4.10 -22.94 -15.56
N VAL A 141 4.14 -23.17 -14.24
CA VAL A 141 5.21 -23.93 -13.57
C VAL A 141 4.75 -25.36 -13.23
N GLY A 142 3.50 -25.53 -12.81
CA GLY A 142 2.96 -26.82 -12.36
C GLY A 142 1.76 -26.67 -11.44
N LYS A 143 1.45 -27.73 -10.69
CA LYS A 143 0.47 -27.70 -9.61
C LYS A 143 1.11 -27.99 -8.26
N GLU A 144 0.57 -27.39 -7.21
CA GLU A 144 0.93 -27.61 -5.81
C GLU A 144 -0.35 -27.68 -4.99
N LYS A 145 -0.35 -28.50 -3.94
CA LYS A 145 -1.45 -28.52 -2.97
C LYS A 145 -1.01 -27.79 -1.71
N ILE A 146 -1.77 -26.78 -1.30
CA ILE A 146 -1.58 -26.06 -0.03
C ILE A 146 -2.85 -26.25 0.78
N ASP A 147 -2.71 -26.83 1.96
CA ASP A 147 -3.81 -27.26 2.83
C ASP A 147 -4.86 -28.11 2.07
N GLU A 148 -6.06 -27.57 1.87
CA GLU A 148 -7.16 -28.24 1.14
C GLU A 148 -7.29 -27.83 -0.33
N LEU A 149 -6.52 -26.83 -0.78
CA LEU A 149 -6.62 -26.24 -2.11
C LEU A 149 -5.62 -26.84 -3.09
N ASP A 150 -6.10 -27.20 -4.29
CA ASP A 150 -5.28 -27.65 -5.41
C ASP A 150 -4.99 -26.45 -6.33
N LEU A 151 -3.72 -26.03 -6.42
CA LEU A 151 -3.34 -24.73 -6.98
C LEU A 151 -2.52 -24.89 -8.27
N TYR A 152 -2.83 -24.09 -9.29
CA TYR A 152 -1.94 -23.85 -10.42
C TYR A 152 -0.89 -22.77 -10.07
N ILE A 153 0.38 -23.02 -10.39
CA ILE A 153 1.48 -22.09 -10.16
C ILE A 153 1.85 -21.39 -11.46
N PHE A 154 1.97 -20.06 -11.41
CA PHE A 154 2.51 -19.24 -12.49
C PHE A 154 3.65 -18.35 -12.01
N ASP A 155 4.77 -18.35 -12.73
CA ASP A 155 5.78 -17.31 -12.63
C ASP A 155 5.37 -16.12 -13.49
N VAL A 156 5.51 -14.91 -12.95
CA VAL A 156 5.04 -13.65 -13.51
C VAL A 156 6.21 -12.67 -13.60
N ALA A 157 6.40 -12.10 -14.79
CA ALA A 157 7.32 -10.98 -15.01
C ALA A 157 6.75 -10.02 -16.08
N PRO A 158 7.05 -8.71 -16.04
CA PRO A 158 6.69 -7.83 -17.14
C PRO A 158 7.44 -8.24 -18.42
N LYS A 159 6.76 -8.19 -19.57
CA LYS A 159 7.35 -8.48 -20.90
C LYS A 159 8.47 -7.50 -21.26
N VAL A 160 8.33 -6.25 -20.80
CA VAL A 160 9.31 -5.19 -20.95
C VAL A 160 9.53 -4.57 -19.58
N MET A 161 10.75 -4.58 -19.07
CA MET A 161 11.07 -3.91 -17.81
C MET A 161 10.92 -2.39 -17.99
N PRO A 162 10.12 -1.70 -17.17
CA PRO A 162 9.99 -0.25 -17.28
C PRO A 162 11.33 0.44 -16.99
N ASP A 163 11.61 1.52 -17.70
CA ASP A 163 12.78 2.36 -17.43
C ASP A 163 12.41 3.41 -16.37
N PRO A 164 12.95 3.31 -15.12
CA PRO A 164 12.60 4.22 -14.03
C PRO A 164 13.00 5.68 -14.29
N LYS A 165 13.78 5.97 -15.33
CA LYS A 165 14.10 7.34 -15.77
C LYS A 165 13.08 7.92 -16.75
N LYS A 166 12.21 7.08 -17.32
CA LYS A 166 11.23 7.47 -18.37
C LYS A 166 9.78 7.33 -17.91
N THR A 167 9.49 6.39 -17.02
CA THR A 167 8.15 6.14 -16.50
C THR A 167 8.17 5.88 -15.00
N LYS A 168 7.05 6.19 -14.34
CA LYS A 168 6.77 5.80 -12.95
C LYS A 168 6.00 4.50 -12.84
N GLU A 169 5.69 3.86 -13.97
CA GLU A 169 4.86 2.67 -13.99
C GLU A 169 5.55 1.48 -13.32
N ARG A 170 4.81 0.85 -12.39
CA ARG A 170 5.27 -0.30 -11.60
C ARG A 170 4.54 -1.57 -12.03
N PHE A 171 5.26 -2.69 -11.97
CA PHE A 171 4.78 -4.04 -12.28
C PHE A 171 5.16 -5.01 -11.14
N PHE A 172 4.48 -6.15 -11.07
CA PHE A 172 4.85 -7.25 -10.18
C PHE A 172 5.84 -8.20 -10.86
N ALA A 173 6.88 -8.62 -10.14
CA ALA A 173 7.72 -9.75 -10.53
C ALA A 173 7.73 -10.78 -9.40
N GLY A 174 7.44 -12.04 -9.73
CA GLY A 174 7.34 -13.11 -8.73
C GLY A 174 6.50 -14.29 -9.20
N ARG A 175 5.75 -14.88 -8.27
CA ARG A 175 4.94 -16.08 -8.45
C ARG A 175 3.53 -15.87 -7.90
N ILE A 176 2.54 -16.48 -8.54
CA ILE A 176 1.15 -16.53 -8.07
C ILE A 176 0.67 -17.99 -8.01
N TRP A 177 -0.23 -18.25 -7.07
CA TRP A 177 -0.95 -19.50 -6.92
C TRP A 177 -2.43 -19.23 -7.15
N VAL A 178 -3.00 -19.97 -8.11
CA VAL A 178 -4.37 -19.82 -8.59
C VAL A 178 -5.14 -21.09 -8.24
N ASP A 179 -6.24 -20.97 -7.50
CA ASP A 179 -7.12 -22.11 -7.18
C ASP A 179 -7.65 -22.79 -8.45
N ASP A 180 -7.66 -24.11 -8.50
CA ASP A 180 -8.03 -24.86 -9.72
C ASP A 180 -9.54 -24.98 -9.98
N ARG A 181 -10.38 -24.57 -9.03
CA ARG A 181 -11.85 -24.64 -9.10
C ARG A 181 -12.44 -23.28 -9.45
N ASP A 182 -12.10 -22.27 -8.66
CA ASP A 182 -12.61 -20.90 -8.79
C ASP A 182 -11.80 -20.07 -9.80
N LEU A 183 -10.59 -20.50 -10.12
CA LEU A 183 -9.61 -19.79 -10.94
C LEU A 183 -9.33 -18.38 -10.40
N GLN A 184 -9.07 -18.28 -9.09
CA GLN A 184 -8.74 -17.03 -8.39
C GLN A 184 -7.35 -17.11 -7.76
N ILE A 185 -6.64 -15.98 -7.74
CA ILE A 185 -5.35 -15.89 -7.03
C ILE A 185 -5.63 -15.94 -5.53
N VAL A 186 -5.09 -16.95 -4.85
CA VAL A 186 -5.23 -17.15 -3.39
C VAL A 186 -3.94 -16.81 -2.64
N LYS A 187 -2.79 -16.92 -3.30
CA LYS A 187 -1.48 -16.51 -2.77
C LYS A 187 -0.64 -15.86 -3.88
N SER A 188 0.16 -14.86 -3.51
CA SER A 188 1.26 -14.34 -4.34
C SER A 188 2.55 -14.26 -3.54
N ARG A 189 3.69 -14.31 -4.23
CA ARG A 189 5.03 -14.06 -3.68
C ARG A 189 5.86 -13.29 -4.69
N GLY A 190 6.21 -12.05 -4.41
CA GLY A 190 6.97 -11.23 -5.37
C GLY A 190 7.15 -9.81 -4.88
N LYS A 191 7.52 -8.92 -5.79
CA LYS A 191 7.80 -7.52 -5.47
C LYS A 191 7.52 -6.57 -6.63
N GLY A 192 7.47 -5.28 -6.31
CA GLY A 192 7.44 -4.22 -7.31
C GLY A 192 8.74 -4.12 -8.11
N VAL A 193 8.59 -3.86 -9.41
CA VAL A 193 9.67 -3.53 -10.34
C VAL A 193 9.22 -2.36 -11.23
N PRO A 194 10.13 -1.50 -11.73
CA PRO A 194 11.59 -1.60 -11.67
C PRO A 194 12.18 -1.22 -10.30
N GLU A 195 13.27 -1.90 -9.93
CA GLU A 195 14.19 -1.44 -8.89
C GLU A 195 15.24 -0.49 -9.48
N THR A 196 15.84 0.33 -8.63
CA THR A 196 17.03 1.12 -9.01
C THR A 196 18.26 0.64 -8.22
N LYS A 197 19.33 1.44 -8.17
CA LYS A 197 20.44 1.25 -7.25
C LYS A 197 20.06 1.63 -5.82
N ASP A 198 19.23 2.65 -5.68
CA ASP A 198 18.99 3.37 -4.43
C ASP A 198 17.56 3.16 -3.91
N ASN A 199 16.70 2.49 -4.69
CA ASN A 199 15.37 2.05 -4.30
C ASN A 199 15.18 0.55 -4.61
N LYS A 200 14.80 -0.22 -3.59
CA LYS A 200 14.76 -1.69 -3.54
C LYS A 200 13.50 -2.13 -2.79
N PHE A 201 12.90 -3.24 -3.23
CA PHE A 201 11.63 -3.70 -2.66
C PHE A 201 11.76 -5.12 -2.10
N PRO A 202 11.17 -5.41 -0.92
CA PRO A 202 11.20 -6.75 -0.34
C PRO A 202 10.32 -7.71 -1.12
N THR A 203 10.68 -9.00 -1.10
CA THR A 203 9.87 -10.08 -1.66
C THR A 203 8.71 -10.40 -0.72
N VAL A 204 7.55 -9.81 -0.98
CA VAL A 204 6.34 -9.95 -0.16
C VAL A 204 5.58 -11.21 -0.54
N GLU A 205 5.24 -12.04 0.45
CA GLU A 205 4.19 -13.05 0.36
C GLU A 205 2.85 -12.44 0.79
N THR A 206 1.82 -12.56 -0.04
CA THR A 206 0.45 -12.14 0.28
C THR A 206 -0.49 -13.34 0.22
N TYR A 207 -1.30 -13.47 1.26
CA TYR A 207 -2.34 -14.47 1.41
C TYR A 207 -3.71 -13.80 1.27
N ARG A 208 -4.63 -14.48 0.59
CA ARG A 208 -6.02 -14.06 0.44
C ARG A 208 -6.95 -15.06 1.10
N GLU A 209 -8.05 -14.56 1.63
CA GLU A 209 -9.13 -15.36 2.22
C GLU A 209 -10.47 -14.96 1.61
N GLN A 210 -11.44 -15.86 1.66
CA GLN A 210 -12.77 -15.61 1.11
C GLN A 210 -13.63 -14.79 2.10
N ILE A 211 -13.93 -13.54 1.76
CA ILE A 211 -14.87 -12.70 2.50
C ILE A 211 -16.28 -12.85 1.89
N ASP A 212 -17.31 -12.84 2.75
CA ASP A 212 -18.73 -13.03 2.43
C ASP A 212 -19.03 -14.28 1.57
N GLY A 213 -18.16 -15.30 1.61
CA GLY A 213 -18.29 -16.51 0.79
C GLY A 213 -18.23 -16.25 -0.73
N ARG A 214 -17.69 -15.10 -1.18
CA ARG A 214 -17.80 -14.67 -2.59
C ARG A 214 -16.51 -14.16 -3.24
N TYR A 215 -15.64 -13.48 -2.50
CA TYR A 215 -14.45 -12.86 -3.08
C TYR A 215 -13.22 -13.13 -2.22
N TRP A 216 -12.11 -13.47 -2.88
CA TRP A 216 -10.81 -13.68 -2.25
C TRP A 216 -10.09 -12.33 -2.06
N PHE A 217 -10.20 -11.76 -0.86
CA PHE A 217 -9.52 -10.51 -0.49
C PHE A 217 -8.16 -10.79 0.13
N PRO A 218 -7.13 -9.94 -0.09
CA PRO A 218 -5.91 -10.00 0.71
C PRO A 218 -6.27 -9.74 2.17
N THR A 219 -5.80 -10.60 3.07
CA THR A 219 -5.95 -10.46 4.54
C THR A 219 -4.60 -10.26 5.22
N TYR A 220 -3.53 -10.82 4.65
CA TYR A 220 -2.19 -10.77 5.22
C TYR A 220 -1.12 -10.64 4.14
N SER A 221 -0.19 -9.68 4.31
CA SER A 221 1.06 -9.59 3.54
C SER A 221 2.26 -9.59 4.48
N TYR A 222 3.31 -10.31 4.14
CA TYR A 222 4.51 -10.46 4.96
C TYR A 222 5.78 -10.51 4.12
N ALA A 223 6.86 -9.89 4.61
CA ALA A 223 8.21 -10.14 4.15
C ALA A 223 9.19 -10.09 5.33
N ASP A 224 10.26 -10.86 5.22
CA ASP A 224 11.46 -10.79 6.07
C ASP A 224 12.63 -11.05 5.10
N ASP A 225 13.27 -9.98 4.64
CA ASP A 225 14.13 -9.97 3.44
C ASP A 225 15.35 -9.06 3.67
N THR A 226 16.41 -9.25 2.89
CA THR A 226 17.64 -8.45 2.98
C THR A 226 17.87 -7.68 1.68
N LEU A 227 17.73 -6.35 1.74
CA LEU A 227 17.89 -5.48 0.59
C LEU A 227 19.32 -4.95 0.53
N THR A 228 19.98 -5.17 -0.61
CA THR A 228 21.31 -4.64 -0.91
C THR A 228 21.22 -3.52 -1.93
N PHE A 229 21.69 -2.34 -1.56
CA PHE A 229 21.70 -1.14 -2.39
C PHE A 229 22.99 -1.02 -3.18
N GLY A 230 22.98 -0.19 -4.23
CA GLY A 230 24.13 0.06 -5.10
C GLY A 230 25.30 0.79 -4.41
N SER A 231 25.07 1.36 -3.23
CA SER A 231 26.09 1.91 -2.32
C SER A 231 26.90 0.83 -1.58
N GLY A 232 26.41 -0.43 -1.57
CA GLY A 232 26.90 -1.48 -0.68
C GLY A 232 26.22 -1.49 0.70
N GLU A 233 25.28 -0.58 0.95
CA GLU A 233 24.40 -0.62 2.12
C GLU A 233 23.51 -1.87 2.07
N VAL A 234 23.32 -2.50 3.23
CA VAL A 234 22.47 -3.68 3.40
C VAL A 234 21.53 -3.43 4.56
N ILE A 235 20.21 -3.52 4.31
CA ILE A 235 19.18 -3.42 5.35
C ILE A 235 18.42 -4.74 5.44
N HIS A 236 18.19 -5.20 6.66
CA HIS A 236 17.28 -6.31 6.94
C HIS A 236 15.90 -5.70 7.20
N ILE A 237 14.93 -5.96 6.31
CA ILE A 237 13.58 -5.39 6.36
C ILE A 237 12.58 -6.48 6.72
N ARG A 238 11.67 -6.14 7.65
CA ARG A 238 10.46 -6.91 7.94
C ARG A 238 9.24 -6.07 7.61
N LEU A 239 8.40 -6.57 6.72
CA LEU A 239 7.12 -5.95 6.35
C LEU A 239 5.99 -6.83 6.86
N ARG A 240 4.99 -6.22 7.51
CA ARG A 240 3.76 -6.88 7.90
C ARG A 240 2.58 -5.96 7.58
N VAL A 241 1.61 -6.48 6.83
CA VAL A 241 0.35 -5.79 6.55
C VAL A 241 -0.79 -6.74 6.89
N THR A 242 -1.77 -6.26 7.65
CA THR A 242 -3.07 -6.93 7.81
C THR A 242 -4.17 -6.08 7.21
N TYR A 243 -5.14 -6.75 6.59
CA TYR A 243 -6.35 -6.14 6.04
C TYR A 243 -7.54 -6.75 6.77
N THR A 244 -8.35 -5.92 7.40
CA THR A 244 -9.37 -6.31 8.37
C THR A 244 -10.61 -5.45 8.23
N ASN A 245 -11.70 -5.81 8.94
CA ASN A 245 -12.94 -5.04 8.96
C ASN A 245 -13.50 -4.75 7.55
N PHE A 246 -13.46 -5.74 6.65
CA PHE A 246 -14.15 -5.66 5.37
C PHE A 246 -15.66 -5.53 5.63
N VAL A 247 -16.20 -4.34 5.41
CA VAL A 247 -17.63 -4.05 5.56
C VAL A 247 -18.16 -3.64 4.19
N LYS A 248 -19.14 -4.39 3.69
CA LYS A 248 -19.81 -4.07 2.44
C LYS A 248 -20.71 -2.85 2.60
N GLY A 249 -20.48 -1.84 1.76
CA GLY A 249 -21.16 -0.55 1.74
C GLY A 249 -20.17 0.60 1.72
N HIS A 250 -20.55 1.71 1.08
CA HIS A 250 -19.84 2.98 1.27
C HIS A 250 -20.02 3.39 2.74
N ALA A 251 -18.93 3.41 3.52
CA ALA A 251 -19.02 3.86 4.89
C ALA A 251 -19.33 5.35 4.92
N THR A 252 -20.57 5.70 5.30
CA THR A 252 -20.93 7.05 5.74
C THR A 252 -20.11 7.37 6.99
N VAL A 253 -19.25 8.38 6.93
CA VAL A 253 -18.24 8.63 7.98
C VAL A 253 -18.83 9.53 9.05
N THR A 254 -19.70 8.97 9.89
CA THR A 254 -20.27 9.69 11.03
C THR A 254 -19.15 10.11 12.00
N ILE A 255 -18.90 11.42 12.11
CA ILE A 255 -17.94 11.99 13.07
C ILE A 255 -18.69 12.44 14.32
N THR A 256 -18.48 11.74 15.44
CA THR A 256 -18.95 12.17 16.76
C THR A 256 -17.88 13.04 17.42
N GLU A 257 -18.26 14.25 17.82
CA GLU A 257 -17.38 15.18 18.54
C GLU A 257 -17.31 14.78 20.02
N VAL A 258 -16.10 14.48 20.52
CA VAL A 258 -15.86 14.19 21.94
C VAL A 258 -15.51 15.49 22.65
N GLY A 259 -16.50 16.08 23.32
CA GLY A 259 -16.33 17.34 24.06
C GLY A 259 -15.44 17.21 25.28
N ALA A 260 -14.66 18.25 25.56
CA ALA A 260 -14.00 18.47 26.84
C ALA A 260 -14.81 19.48 27.66
N ASP A 261 -14.92 19.19 28.95
CA ASP A 261 -15.26 20.08 30.08
C ASP A 261 -16.38 21.11 29.89
N ASP A 262 -17.49 20.90 30.60
CA ASP A 262 -18.06 22.00 31.36
C ASP A 262 -18.53 21.54 32.75
N LYS A 263 -18.39 22.43 33.74
CA LYS A 263 -18.84 22.20 35.11
C LYS A 263 -20.20 22.84 35.29
N ASP A 264 -21.18 22.08 35.76
CA ASP A 264 -21.97 22.48 36.94
C ASP A 264 -22.88 21.33 37.41
N ALA A 265 -23.22 21.34 38.69
CA ALA A 265 -23.94 20.24 39.35
C ALA A 265 -25.32 20.67 39.86
N ASN A 266 -26.33 19.82 39.69
CA ASN A 266 -27.06 19.23 40.84
C ASN A 266 -27.91 18.01 40.41
N PRO A 267 -28.12 16.98 41.27
CA PRO A 267 -28.75 15.71 40.85
C PRO A 267 -30.16 15.44 41.41
N ASN A 268 -31.05 14.91 40.57
CA ASN A 268 -32.03 13.83 40.83
C ASN A 268 -32.96 13.72 39.61
N THR A 269 -33.23 12.56 39.01
CA THR A 269 -33.98 11.45 39.62
C THR A 269 -33.72 10.11 38.90
N ASN A 270 -34.08 9.01 39.58
CA ASN A 270 -33.87 7.63 39.17
C ASN A 270 -35.18 6.97 38.70
N THR A 271 -35.22 6.37 37.50
CA THR A 271 -36.13 5.24 37.18
C THR A 271 -35.75 4.50 35.88
N ALA A 272 -35.72 3.17 35.96
CA ALA A 272 -35.91 2.21 34.86
C ALA A 272 -37.20 1.40 35.18
N PRO A 273 -37.77 0.52 34.31
CA PRO A 273 -37.23 -0.03 33.05
C PRO A 273 -38.23 -0.12 31.85
N LYS A 274 -37.70 -0.67 30.73
CA LYS A 274 -38.30 -1.32 29.52
C LYS A 274 -39.85 -1.54 29.48
N PRO A 275 -40.49 -1.44 28.29
CA PRO A 275 -40.38 -2.54 27.29
C PRO A 275 -40.14 -2.09 25.83
N THR A 276 -39.69 -3.04 25.00
CA THR A 276 -39.54 -2.90 23.53
C THR A 276 -40.80 -3.44 22.84
N PRO A 277 -41.22 -2.90 21.68
CA PRO A 277 -41.16 -3.70 20.46
C PRO A 277 -40.50 -3.00 19.26
N THR A 278 -39.87 -3.83 18.43
CA THR A 278 -39.17 -3.53 17.18
C THR A 278 -40.06 -2.88 16.11
N THR A 279 -39.59 -1.84 15.41
CA THR A 279 -39.48 -1.79 13.91
C THR A 279 -38.82 -0.50 13.39
N VAL A 280 -37.96 -0.64 12.36
CA VAL A 280 -37.34 0.37 11.46
C VAL A 280 -36.91 1.75 12.01
N PRO A 281 -35.60 2.09 12.04
CA PRO A 281 -35.15 3.47 12.16
C PRO A 281 -35.20 4.19 10.80
N VAL A 282 -35.75 5.40 10.82
CA VAL A 282 -35.84 6.33 9.68
C VAL A 282 -34.52 7.07 9.48
N SER A 283 -34.20 7.36 8.22
CA SER A 283 -33.06 8.21 7.83
C SER A 283 -33.24 9.64 8.34
N THR A 284 -32.23 10.16 9.04
CA THR A 284 -32.08 11.60 9.32
C THR A 284 -30.76 12.06 8.71
N GLN A 285 -30.85 12.89 7.67
CA GLN A 285 -29.67 13.43 6.98
C GLN A 285 -29.06 14.58 7.78
N THR A 286 -27.72 14.68 7.77
CA THR A 286 -26.97 15.86 8.23
C THR A 286 -25.79 16.07 7.30
N ASP A 287 -25.58 17.30 6.82
CA ASP A 287 -24.69 17.60 5.70
C ASP A 287 -23.18 17.47 6.03
N GLU A 288 -22.45 16.63 5.30
CA GLU A 288 -21.01 16.34 5.50
C GLU A 288 -20.08 17.10 4.51
N PRO A 289 -18.82 17.46 4.90
CA PRO A 289 -17.88 18.19 4.03
C PRO A 289 -17.18 17.38 2.92
N LEU A 290 -17.08 17.95 1.71
CA LEU A 290 -16.22 17.42 0.61
C LEU A 290 -14.73 17.65 0.91
N THR A 291 -13.93 16.58 1.06
CA THR A 291 -12.47 16.68 1.25
C THR A 291 -11.70 16.55 -0.07
N GLY A 292 -10.85 17.52 -0.43
CA GLY A 292 -9.99 17.46 -1.61
C GLY A 292 -8.71 18.29 -1.48
N GLY A 293 -7.58 17.76 -1.94
CA GLY A 293 -6.19 18.18 -1.63
C GLY A 293 -5.81 19.66 -1.80
N VAL A 294 -4.82 20.00 -2.63
CA VAL A 294 -4.38 21.42 -2.74
C VAL A 294 -5.44 22.25 -3.49
N ILE A 295 -6.02 23.25 -2.83
CA ILE A 295 -7.19 24.01 -3.32
C ILE A 295 -6.94 25.51 -3.53
N ASN A 296 -5.69 25.99 -3.51
CA ASN A 296 -5.33 27.39 -3.80
C ASN A 296 -6.07 27.99 -5.01
N ASN A 297 -6.12 27.26 -6.13
CA ASN A 297 -6.73 27.72 -7.39
C ASN A 297 -8.27 27.77 -7.36
N ARG A 298 -8.90 27.46 -6.22
CA ARG A 298 -10.36 27.50 -5.99
C ARG A 298 -10.77 28.63 -5.03
N ALA A 299 -9.81 29.35 -4.47
CA ALA A 299 -10.09 30.52 -3.64
C ALA A 299 -10.61 31.69 -4.51
N ILE A 300 -11.71 32.31 -4.08
CA ILE A 300 -12.16 33.62 -4.58
C ILE A 300 -11.24 34.71 -4.04
N GLU A 301 -10.88 34.60 -2.76
CA GLU A 301 -10.01 35.54 -2.07
C GLU A 301 -8.99 34.74 -1.26
N MET A 302 -7.71 35.01 -1.45
CA MET A 302 -6.62 34.37 -0.69
C MET A 302 -5.63 35.44 -0.24
N PRO A 303 -5.85 36.07 0.93
CA PRO A 303 -4.96 37.11 1.44
C PRO A 303 -3.52 36.59 1.59
N GLN A 304 -2.54 37.41 1.24
CA GLN A 304 -1.13 37.05 1.47
C GLN A 304 -0.80 37.10 2.97
N PRO A 305 0.03 36.17 3.48
CA PRO A 305 0.41 36.14 4.88
C PRO A 305 1.37 37.28 5.23
N ILE A 306 1.17 37.88 6.39
CA ILE A 306 2.07 38.90 6.93
C ILE A 306 3.36 38.19 7.36
N TYR A 307 4.42 38.34 6.58
CA TYR A 307 5.74 37.75 6.86
C TYR A 307 6.27 38.28 8.22
N PRO A 308 6.47 37.44 9.25
CA PRO A 308 6.91 37.88 10.58
C PRO A 308 8.31 38.50 10.58
N ASP A 309 8.50 39.59 11.32
CA ASP A 309 9.78 40.32 11.31
C ASP A 309 10.94 39.51 11.90
N ALA A 310 10.67 38.66 12.90
CA ALA A 310 11.65 37.72 13.46
C ALA A 310 12.11 36.66 12.43
N ALA A 311 11.28 36.33 11.43
CA ALA A 311 11.64 35.45 10.33
C ALA A 311 12.40 36.21 9.23
N LYS A 312 11.99 37.45 8.91
CA LYS A 312 12.72 38.34 7.97
C LYS A 312 14.15 38.61 8.43
N GLN A 313 14.34 39.00 9.69
CA GLN A 313 15.67 39.28 10.28
C GLN A 313 16.62 38.08 10.21
N LYS A 314 16.07 36.86 10.20
CA LYS A 314 16.81 35.59 10.09
C LYS A 314 16.85 35.04 8.66
N ASN A 315 16.30 35.75 7.67
CA ASN A 315 16.14 35.30 6.28
C ASN A 315 15.44 33.93 6.11
N ILE A 316 14.48 33.61 7.00
CA ILE A 316 13.77 32.32 6.98
C ILE A 316 12.67 32.35 5.90
N LYS A 317 13.01 31.81 4.74
CA LYS A 317 12.12 31.65 3.58
C LYS A 317 11.55 30.23 3.51
N GLY A 318 10.46 30.04 2.77
CA GLY A 318 9.92 28.71 2.50
C GLY A 318 8.44 28.67 2.18
N THR A 319 7.94 27.45 2.04
CA THR A 319 6.53 27.17 1.74
C THR A 319 5.88 26.53 2.97
N VAL A 320 4.70 27.01 3.35
CA VAL A 320 3.86 26.47 4.42
C VAL A 320 2.62 25.85 3.81
N LYS A 321 2.25 24.64 4.26
CA LYS A 321 0.96 24.01 3.92
C LYS A 321 0.02 24.12 5.11
N VAL A 322 -1.22 24.51 4.85
CA VAL A 322 -2.27 24.74 5.85
C VAL A 322 -3.52 23.99 5.43
N ASP A 323 -3.90 22.98 6.19
CA ASP A 323 -5.18 22.30 5.97
C ASP A 323 -6.31 23.16 6.54
N VAL A 324 -7.36 23.35 5.75
CA VAL A 324 -8.51 24.21 6.03
C VAL A 324 -9.83 23.44 5.93
N VAL A 325 -10.79 23.86 6.74
CA VAL A 325 -12.21 23.52 6.60
C VAL A 325 -12.96 24.79 6.23
N ILE A 326 -13.82 24.69 5.23
CA ILE A 326 -14.59 25.76 4.60
C ILE A 326 -16.08 25.47 4.83
N ASP A 327 -16.86 26.47 5.21
CA ASP A 327 -18.31 26.35 5.42
C ASP A 327 -19.13 26.35 4.12
N GLU A 328 -20.44 26.14 4.23
CA GLU A 328 -21.41 26.14 3.13
C GLU A 328 -21.53 27.50 2.42
N LYS A 329 -20.93 28.56 2.97
CA LYS A 329 -20.90 29.93 2.42
C LYS A 329 -19.53 30.27 1.83
N GLY A 330 -18.55 29.37 1.89
CA GLY A 330 -17.21 29.56 1.35
C GLY A 330 -16.21 30.20 2.32
N ASN A 331 -16.49 30.28 3.62
CA ASN A 331 -15.59 30.87 4.63
C ASN A 331 -14.74 29.80 5.29
N VAL A 332 -13.45 30.06 5.52
CA VAL A 332 -12.61 29.15 6.31
C VAL A 332 -12.97 29.19 7.79
N ILE A 333 -13.48 28.08 8.32
CA ILE A 333 -13.89 27.90 9.73
C ILE A 333 -12.87 27.14 10.58
N SER A 334 -11.89 26.48 9.96
CA SER A 334 -10.74 25.87 10.64
C SER A 334 -9.51 25.95 9.75
N ALA A 335 -8.33 26.15 10.34
CA ALA A 335 -7.06 26.23 9.62
C ALA A 335 -5.90 25.71 10.50
N ARG A 336 -5.07 24.81 9.98
CA ARG A 336 -3.94 24.19 10.70
C ARG A 336 -2.74 24.00 9.79
N ALA A 337 -1.61 24.61 10.12
CA ALA A 337 -0.36 24.37 9.40
C ALA A 337 0.15 22.94 9.63
N THR A 338 0.32 22.19 8.54
CA THR A 338 0.78 20.79 8.54
C THR A 338 2.23 20.63 8.05
N ASP A 339 2.78 21.61 7.33
CA ASP A 339 4.14 21.57 6.77
C ASP A 339 4.77 22.98 6.72
N GLY A 340 6.10 23.06 6.55
CA GLY A 340 6.88 24.29 6.39
C GLY A 340 7.57 24.84 7.65
N PRO A 341 8.40 25.90 7.54
CA PRO A 341 9.18 26.45 8.66
C PRO A 341 8.28 26.96 9.80
N LYS A 342 8.61 26.61 11.05
CA LYS A 342 7.75 26.86 12.23
C LYS A 342 7.43 28.34 12.40
N GLU A 343 8.41 29.20 12.15
CA GLU A 343 8.38 30.66 12.24
C GLU A 343 7.40 31.31 11.25
N LEU A 344 6.99 30.59 10.21
CA LEU A 344 6.06 31.07 9.16
C LEU A 344 4.65 30.47 9.31
N ARG A 345 4.47 29.43 10.13
CA ARG A 345 3.22 28.66 10.22
C ARG A 345 2.03 29.49 10.70
N GLU A 346 2.22 30.28 11.74
CA GLU A 346 1.16 31.09 12.33
C GLU A 346 0.67 32.18 11.36
N ALA A 347 1.59 32.87 10.68
CA ALA A 347 1.26 33.84 9.63
C ALA A 347 0.47 33.22 8.47
N ALA A 348 0.81 32.01 8.06
CA ALA A 348 0.07 31.28 7.03
C ALA A 348 -1.32 30.82 7.52
N VAL A 349 -1.47 30.40 8.77
CA VAL A 349 -2.77 30.04 9.37
C VAL A 349 -3.69 31.26 9.46
N GLU A 350 -3.17 32.43 9.88
CA GLU A 350 -3.96 33.67 9.96
C GLU A 350 -4.34 34.23 8.58
N ALA A 351 -3.56 33.93 7.54
CA ALA A 351 -3.94 34.18 6.15
C ALA A 351 -5.02 33.20 5.67
N ALA A 352 -4.86 31.91 5.96
CA ALA A 352 -5.79 30.85 5.59
C ALA A 352 -7.19 31.08 6.17
N LYS A 353 -7.30 31.47 7.44
CA LYS A 353 -8.58 31.82 8.10
C LYS A 353 -9.35 32.96 7.40
N LYS A 354 -8.65 33.81 6.66
CA LYS A 354 -9.24 34.96 5.93
C LYS A 354 -9.53 34.66 4.47
N ALA A 355 -9.19 33.46 3.98
CA ALA A 355 -9.49 33.06 2.62
C ALA A 355 -10.99 32.77 2.42
N ARG A 356 -11.49 33.02 1.21
CA ARG A 356 -12.85 32.75 0.78
C ARG A 356 -12.87 31.90 -0.49
N PHE A 357 -13.88 31.05 -0.61
CA PHE A 357 -14.07 30.06 -1.67
C PHE A 357 -15.46 30.18 -2.27
N ASN A 358 -15.66 29.62 -3.46
CA ASN A 358 -17.01 29.50 -3.99
C ASN A 358 -17.73 28.34 -3.29
N PRO A 359 -18.97 28.52 -2.79
CA PRO A 359 -19.71 27.46 -2.10
C PRO A 359 -19.78 26.15 -2.89
N ALA A 360 -19.32 25.06 -2.28
CA ALA A 360 -19.37 23.73 -2.88
C ALA A 360 -20.81 23.21 -2.92
N ARG A 361 -21.17 22.50 -4.00
CA ARG A 361 -22.50 21.88 -4.16
C ARG A 361 -22.40 20.39 -4.39
N LEU A 362 -23.21 19.61 -3.69
CA LEU A 362 -23.42 18.19 -3.92
C LEU A 362 -24.93 17.93 -4.01
N HIS A 363 -25.38 17.29 -5.10
CA HIS A 363 -26.80 17.07 -5.43
C HIS A 363 -27.70 18.33 -5.30
N GLY A 364 -27.13 19.53 -5.49
CA GLY A 364 -27.83 20.82 -5.43
C GLY A 364 -27.75 21.55 -4.09
N ALA A 365 -27.51 20.84 -2.99
CA ALA A 365 -27.32 21.41 -1.66
C ALA A 365 -25.93 22.07 -1.51
N LEU A 366 -25.84 23.12 -0.71
CA LEU A 366 -24.56 23.72 -0.31
C LEU A 366 -23.93 22.86 0.79
N ILE A 367 -22.65 22.56 0.66
CA ILE A 367 -21.94 21.73 1.64
C ILE A 367 -20.60 22.36 2.01
N LYS A 368 -20.11 21.96 3.20
CA LYS A 368 -18.76 22.29 3.66
C LYS A 368 -17.71 21.66 2.74
N GLN A 369 -16.48 22.16 2.79
CA GLN A 369 -15.35 21.61 2.05
C GLN A 369 -14.12 21.54 2.96
N THR A 370 -13.17 20.63 2.67
CA THR A 370 -11.83 20.66 3.27
C THR A 370 -10.77 20.57 2.17
N GLY A 371 -9.58 21.09 2.46
CA GLY A 371 -8.41 20.98 1.57
C GLY A 371 -7.19 21.71 2.12
N THR A 372 -6.12 21.73 1.36
CA THR A 372 -4.83 22.33 1.74
C THR A 372 -4.58 23.63 0.96
N LEU A 373 -4.20 24.68 1.69
CA LEU A 373 -3.67 25.93 1.14
C LEU A 373 -2.16 25.99 1.29
N VAL A 374 -1.49 26.45 0.24
CA VAL A 374 -0.04 26.51 0.13
C VAL A 374 0.39 27.97 0.05
N TYR A 375 1.16 28.42 1.03
CA TYR A 375 1.64 29.80 1.15
C TYR A 375 3.16 29.87 1.00
N LYS A 376 3.65 30.74 0.13
CA LYS A 376 5.09 30.94 -0.14
C LYS A 376 5.57 32.24 0.48
N PHE A 377 6.72 32.19 1.16
CA PHE A 377 7.42 33.34 1.73
C PHE A 377 8.81 33.43 1.08
N GLU A 378 9.10 34.56 0.44
CA GLU A 378 10.31 34.83 -0.36
C GLU A 378 11.06 36.08 0.10
#